data_AF-A0A2E1L491-F1
#
_entry.id   AF-A0A2E1L491-F1
#
_cell.length_a   1.000
_cell.length_b   1.000
_cell.length_c   1.000
_cell.angle_alpha   90.00
_cell.angle_beta   90.00
_cell.angle_gamma   90.00
#
_symmetry.space_group_name_H-M   'P 1'
#
loop_
_entity.id
_entity.type
_entity.pdbx_description
1 polymer ?
#
loop_
_entity_poly.entity_id
_entity_poly.type
_entity_poly.pdbx_seq_one_letter_code
_entity_poly.pdbx_strand_id
1 'polypeptide(L)'
;MTIEKKLISKKKPFYPISEKLESFLRQHDRWIEDVISYEDLLRYSDSINIYDKNNKDTLWVRLLYNESERNEIDKNLKIIYTLLHSDGNSSSIPYLNIDSVDYCTFGNSKPFRVKIRNILNDNFTYFYVKKTDASRVYGIEFEHMLSPRNLNFLVNNSSLIEEHIAGIPGDIFIKDYLPKCSEYQKSQIAKE
;
A
#
# COMPACT_ATOMS: atom_id res chain seq x y z
N MET A 1 17.66 3.59 28.39
CA MET A 1 18.11 3.47 26.98
C MET A 1 17.29 4.44 26.15
N THR A 2 17.90 5.53 25.71
CA THR A 2 17.28 6.50 24.79
C THR A 2 17.03 5.79 23.46
N ILE A 3 15.76 5.58 23.11
CA ILE A 3 15.38 5.12 21.78
C ILE A 3 15.78 6.25 20.82
N GLU A 4 16.88 6.08 20.10
CA GLU A 4 17.19 6.93 18.95
C GLU A 4 16.02 6.82 17.97
N LYS A 5 15.11 7.80 18.00
CA LYS A 5 14.10 7.92 16.95
C LYS A 5 14.86 8.13 15.65
N LYS A 6 14.86 7.13 14.76
CA LYS A 6 15.26 7.29 13.36
C LYS A 6 14.31 8.31 12.71
N LEU A 7 14.60 9.59 12.91
CA LEU A 7 13.83 10.69 12.36
C LEU A 7 14.33 10.94 10.93
N ILE A 8 13.38 11.00 10.01
CA ILE A 8 13.66 11.46 8.65
C ILE A 8 14.16 12.90 8.73
N SER A 9 15.40 13.13 8.26
CA SER A 9 16.03 14.45 8.31
C SER A 9 15.39 15.46 7.36
N LYS A 10 14.83 15.00 6.23
CA LYS A 10 14.13 15.83 5.24
C LYS A 10 12.82 15.18 4.82
N LYS A 11 11.72 15.88 5.04
CA LYS A 11 10.38 15.46 4.61
C LYS A 11 9.95 16.25 3.40
N LYS A 12 9.39 15.55 2.43
CA LYS A 12 8.74 16.14 1.27
C LYS A 12 7.35 16.65 1.70
N PRO A 13 6.93 17.85 1.27
CA PRO A 13 5.56 18.31 1.53
C PRO A 13 4.54 17.44 0.76
N PHE A 14 3.32 17.35 1.27
CA PHE A 14 2.21 16.73 0.53
C PHE A 14 1.66 17.76 -0.44
N TYR A 15 1.54 17.38 -1.71
CA TYR A 15 1.00 18.25 -2.74
C TYR A 15 -0.48 17.94 -2.97
N PRO A 16 -1.37 18.94 -2.95
CA PRO A 16 -2.80 18.72 -3.17
C PRO A 16 -3.06 18.30 -4.62
N ILE A 17 -4.14 17.54 -4.83
CA ILE A 17 -4.66 17.22 -6.16
C ILE A 17 -5.24 18.51 -6.75
N SER A 18 -4.78 18.89 -7.94
CA SER A 18 -5.38 19.99 -8.70
C SER A 18 -6.66 19.51 -9.39
N GLU A 19 -7.62 20.41 -9.63
CA GLU A 19 -8.86 20.11 -10.37
C GLU A 19 -8.62 19.41 -11.71
N LYS A 20 -7.57 19.80 -12.44
CA LYS A 20 -7.19 19.16 -13.72
C LYS A 20 -6.79 17.70 -13.55
N LEU A 21 -6.03 17.40 -12.49
CA LEU A 21 -5.60 16.04 -12.17
C LEU A 21 -6.80 15.20 -11.70
N GLU A 22 -7.67 15.76 -10.86
CA GLU A 22 -8.91 15.08 -10.48
C GLU A 22 -9.78 14.74 -11.69
N SER A 23 -10.01 15.71 -12.59
CA SER A 23 -10.79 15.49 -13.81
C SER A 23 -10.19 14.39 -14.68
N PHE A 24 -8.85 14.33 -14.79
CA PHE A 24 -8.15 13.26 -15.50
C PHE A 24 -8.37 11.90 -14.81
N LEU A 25 -8.20 11.82 -13.49
CA LEU A 25 -8.40 10.57 -12.73
C LEU A 25 -9.83 10.06 -12.85
N ARG A 26 -10.83 10.96 -12.81
CA ARG A 26 -12.25 10.61 -13.02
C ARG A 26 -12.52 10.09 -14.43
N GLN A 27 -11.93 10.69 -15.45
CA GLN A 27 -12.08 10.25 -16.84
C GLN A 27 -11.50 8.85 -17.09
N HIS A 28 -10.53 8.42 -16.28
CA HIS A 28 -9.84 7.15 -16.39
C HIS A 28 -10.23 6.13 -15.30
N ASP A 29 -11.38 6.30 -14.65
CA ASP A 29 -11.93 5.39 -13.63
C ASP A 29 -10.98 5.13 -12.44
N ARG A 30 -10.11 6.10 -12.12
CA ARG A 30 -9.15 6.04 -11.01
C ARG A 30 -9.59 6.84 -9.80
N TRP A 31 -10.60 7.69 -9.96
CA TRP A 31 -11.18 8.43 -8.85
C TRP A 31 -12.33 7.64 -8.23
N ILE A 32 -12.34 7.52 -6.90
CA ILE A 32 -13.45 6.91 -6.16
C ILE A 32 -14.07 7.89 -5.17
N GLU A 33 -15.34 7.64 -4.86
CA GLU A 33 -15.99 8.29 -3.72
C GLU A 33 -15.36 7.83 -2.40
N ASP A 34 -15.52 8.64 -1.36
CA ASP A 34 -14.90 8.38 -0.04
C ASP A 34 -15.55 7.17 0.64
N VAL A 35 -14.98 5.97 0.43
CA VAL A 35 -15.36 4.71 1.11
C VAL A 35 -14.64 4.56 2.45
N ILE A 36 -13.34 4.89 2.49
CA ILE A 36 -12.53 4.93 3.71
C ILE A 36 -11.40 5.94 3.55
N SER A 37 -11.19 6.75 4.57
CA SER A 37 -10.10 7.72 4.66
C SER A 37 -8.89 7.12 5.36
N TYR A 38 -7.73 7.72 5.13
CA TYR A 38 -6.51 7.40 5.87
C TYR A 38 -6.71 7.62 7.38
N GLU A 39 -7.48 8.65 7.75
CA GLU A 39 -7.77 9.02 9.13
C GLU A 39 -8.65 7.98 9.84
N ASP A 40 -9.53 7.27 9.14
CA ASP A 40 -10.33 6.19 9.72
C ASP A 40 -9.45 5.05 10.24
N LEU A 41 -8.38 4.71 9.51
CA LEU A 41 -7.41 3.68 9.90
C LEU A 41 -6.53 4.08 11.11
N LEU A 42 -6.53 5.36 11.49
CA LEU A 42 -5.83 5.83 12.69
C LEU A 42 -6.64 5.60 13.99
N ARG A 43 -7.90 5.15 13.91
CA ARG A 43 -8.76 4.89 15.09
C ARG A 43 -8.44 3.58 15.83
N TYR A 44 -7.26 3.01 15.60
CA TYR A 44 -6.81 1.80 16.29
C TYR A 44 -6.64 2.04 17.80
N SER A 45 -6.89 1.01 18.59
CA SER A 45 -6.78 1.07 20.06
C SER A 45 -5.39 0.67 20.56
N ASP A 46 -4.70 -0.23 19.86
CA ASP A 46 -3.37 -0.70 20.23
C ASP A 46 -2.59 -1.19 19.01
N SER A 47 -1.29 -1.47 19.16
CA SER A 47 -0.46 -1.98 18.08
C SER A 47 0.70 -2.87 18.57
N ILE A 48 1.13 -3.80 17.72
CA ILE A 48 2.20 -4.77 18.03
C ILE A 48 3.32 -4.63 16.99
N ASN A 49 4.58 -4.49 17.42
CA ASN A 49 5.74 -4.42 16.51
C ASN A 49 5.90 -5.71 15.70
N ILE A 50 6.20 -5.56 14.41
CA ILE A 50 6.49 -6.67 13.50
C ILE A 50 8.00 -6.78 13.33
N TYR A 51 8.54 -7.96 13.64
CA TYR A 51 9.96 -8.27 13.47
C TYR A 51 10.18 -9.23 12.29
N ASP A 52 11.32 -9.10 11.63
CA ASP A 52 11.72 -10.03 10.56
C ASP A 52 12.19 -11.38 11.13
N LYS A 53 12.53 -12.32 10.23
CA LYS A 53 13.05 -13.65 10.60
C LYS A 53 14.35 -13.64 11.43
N ASN A 54 15.06 -12.51 11.46
CA ASN A 54 16.29 -12.30 12.22
C ASN A 54 16.05 -11.46 13.48
N ASN A 55 14.79 -11.30 13.89
CA ASN A 55 14.36 -10.48 15.03
C ASN A 55 14.74 -8.99 14.88
N LYS A 56 14.85 -8.48 13.65
CA LYS A 56 15.07 -7.05 13.38
C LYS A 56 13.73 -6.34 13.19
N ASP A 57 13.63 -5.16 13.78
CA ASP A 57 12.45 -4.31 13.64
C ASP A 57 12.22 -3.95 12.17
N THR A 58 11.03 -4.28 11.66
CA THR A 58 10.63 -3.97 10.28
C THR A 58 10.12 -2.54 10.12
N LEU A 59 9.97 -1.80 11.22
CA LEU A 59 9.33 -0.49 11.31
C LEU A 59 7.82 -0.51 11.00
N TRP A 60 7.23 -1.70 10.90
CA TRP A 60 5.79 -1.90 10.81
C TRP A 60 5.23 -2.33 12.15
N VAL A 61 4.04 -1.81 12.46
CA VAL A 61 3.26 -2.24 13.62
C VAL A 61 1.92 -2.78 13.15
N ARG A 62 1.50 -3.93 13.65
CA ARG A 62 0.18 -4.49 13.43
C ARG A 62 -0.84 -3.74 14.27
N LEU A 63 -1.92 -3.28 13.67
CA LEU A 63 -2.95 -2.52 14.36
C LEU A 63 -4.01 -3.45 14.95
N LEU A 64 -4.49 -3.06 16.13
CA LEU A 64 -5.62 -3.67 16.82
C LEU A 64 -6.71 -2.62 16.96
N TYR A 65 -7.90 -2.93 16.47
CA TYR A 65 -9.09 -2.09 16.59
C TYR A 65 -10.05 -2.69 17.61
N ASN A 66 -10.84 -1.85 18.25
CA ASN A 66 -12.00 -2.34 19.01
C ASN A 66 -13.01 -3.01 18.05
N GLU A 67 -13.89 -3.86 18.57
CA GLU A 67 -14.79 -4.68 17.74
C GLU A 67 -15.73 -3.84 16.85
N SER A 68 -16.24 -2.71 17.37
CA SER A 68 -17.12 -1.81 16.63
C SER A 68 -16.41 -1.19 15.42
N GLU A 69 -15.23 -0.62 15.64
CA GLU A 69 -14.38 -0.03 14.59
C GLU A 69 -13.95 -1.08 13.58
N ARG A 70 -13.57 -2.27 14.05
CA ARG A 70 -13.10 -3.34 13.19
C ARG A 70 -14.15 -3.75 12.16
N ASN A 71 -15.41 -3.92 12.55
CA ASN A 71 -16.46 -4.34 11.64
C ASN A 71 -16.69 -3.34 10.51
N GLU A 72 -16.67 -2.05 10.82
CA GLU A 72 -16.79 -0.96 9.85
C GLU A 72 -15.57 -0.91 8.92
N ILE A 73 -14.37 -0.88 9.49
CA ILE A 73 -13.10 -0.81 8.75
C ILE A 73 -12.94 -2.02 7.83
N ASP A 74 -13.17 -3.24 8.33
CA ASP A 74 -13.03 -4.45 7.53
C ASP A 74 -14.03 -4.48 6.38
N LYS A 75 -15.26 -4.01 6.59
CA LYS A 75 -16.26 -3.89 5.52
C LYS A 75 -15.79 -2.92 4.44
N ASN A 76 -15.34 -1.73 4.82
CA ASN A 76 -14.93 -0.70 3.87
C ASN A 76 -13.65 -1.10 3.12
N LEU A 77 -12.69 -1.74 3.79
CA LEU A 77 -11.49 -2.29 3.15
C LEU A 77 -11.80 -3.39 2.13
N LYS A 78 -12.81 -4.24 2.39
CA LYS A 78 -13.30 -5.21 1.39
C LYS A 78 -13.93 -4.52 0.19
N ILE A 79 -14.70 -3.46 0.39
CA ILE A 79 -15.27 -2.67 -0.71
C ILE A 79 -14.15 -2.07 -1.57
N ILE A 80 -13.15 -1.43 -0.93
CA ILE A 80 -11.96 -0.91 -1.62
C ILE A 80 -11.28 -1.99 -2.46
N TYR A 81 -11.09 -3.19 -1.91
CA TYR A 81 -10.52 -4.29 -2.68
C TYR A 81 -11.36 -4.64 -3.92
N THR A 82 -12.70 -4.67 -3.80
CA THR A 82 -13.57 -4.95 -4.95
C THR A 82 -13.55 -3.86 -6.00
N LEU A 83 -13.43 -2.59 -5.60
CA LEU A 83 -13.23 -1.47 -6.53
C LEU A 83 -11.90 -1.59 -7.26
N LEU A 84 -10.85 -2.03 -6.56
CA LEU A 84 -9.49 -2.14 -7.11
C LEU A 84 -9.33 -3.30 -8.11
N HIS A 85 -10.13 -4.38 -8.00
CA HIS A 85 -9.92 -5.62 -8.78
C HIS A 85 -11.14 -6.11 -9.58
N SER A 86 -12.34 -5.57 -9.36
CA SER A 86 -13.57 -6.14 -9.93
C SER A 86 -14.65 -5.09 -10.17
N ASP A 87 -14.26 -3.85 -10.48
CA ASP A 87 -15.15 -2.72 -10.78
C ASP A 87 -16.27 -2.53 -9.73
N GLY A 88 -15.99 -2.88 -8.46
CA GLY A 88 -16.94 -2.75 -7.35
C GLY A 88 -17.94 -3.90 -7.19
N ASN A 89 -17.74 -5.04 -7.86
CA ASN A 89 -18.62 -6.21 -7.71
C ASN A 89 -18.58 -6.78 -6.28
N SER A 90 -19.69 -6.60 -5.56
CA SER A 90 -19.84 -6.98 -4.15
C SER A 90 -20.04 -8.47 -3.89
N SER A 91 -20.27 -9.29 -4.93
CA SER A 91 -20.48 -10.74 -4.78
C SER A 91 -19.31 -11.48 -4.12
N SER A 92 -18.10 -10.93 -4.21
CA SER A 92 -16.91 -11.49 -3.58
C SER A 92 -16.75 -11.13 -2.10
N ILE A 93 -17.39 -10.06 -1.61
CA ILE A 93 -17.21 -9.52 -0.25
C ILE A 93 -17.41 -10.56 0.86
N PRO A 94 -18.44 -11.44 0.83
CA PRO A 94 -18.62 -12.46 1.86
C PRO A 94 -17.44 -13.44 1.98
N TYR A 95 -16.66 -13.59 0.91
CA TYR A 95 -15.53 -14.50 0.82
C TYR A 95 -14.18 -13.82 1.05
N LEU A 96 -14.17 -12.51 1.30
CA LEU A 96 -12.97 -11.75 1.61
C LEU A 96 -12.79 -11.63 3.12
N ASN A 97 -11.55 -11.81 3.58
CA ASN A 97 -11.15 -11.62 4.96
C ASN A 97 -10.00 -10.63 5.04
N ILE A 98 -10.10 -9.63 5.92
CA ILE A 98 -8.96 -8.78 6.27
C ILE A 98 -8.14 -9.54 7.30
N ASP A 99 -6.99 -10.05 6.88
CA ASP A 99 -6.09 -10.82 7.75
C ASP A 99 -5.32 -9.89 8.70
N SER A 100 -4.90 -8.72 8.20
CA SER A 100 -4.17 -7.73 9.00
C SER A 100 -4.16 -6.36 8.37
N VAL A 101 -4.15 -5.33 9.23
CA VAL A 101 -3.79 -3.96 8.86
C VAL A 101 -2.51 -3.61 9.61
N ASP A 102 -1.44 -3.36 8.86
CA ASP A 102 -0.16 -2.96 9.43
C ASP A 102 0.11 -1.48 9.10
N TYR A 103 0.70 -0.73 10.02
CA TYR A 103 1.05 0.67 9.86
C TYR A 103 2.56 0.86 9.86
N CYS A 104 3.06 1.62 8.88
CA CYS A 104 4.47 1.95 8.85
C CYS A 104 4.75 3.13 9.78
N THR A 105 5.57 2.90 10.80
CA THR A 105 5.99 3.93 11.75
C THR A 105 7.02 4.90 11.14
N PHE A 106 7.61 4.50 10.02
CA PHE A 106 8.64 5.20 9.27
C PHE A 106 8.14 5.62 7.88
N GLY A 107 8.86 6.52 7.21
CA GLY A 107 8.47 7.07 5.90
C GLY A 107 7.65 8.36 5.97
N ASN A 108 7.58 9.07 4.84
CA ASN A 108 6.91 10.37 4.76
C ASN A 108 5.39 10.26 4.87
N SER A 109 4.80 9.36 4.07
CA SER A 109 3.36 9.11 3.99
C SER A 109 2.82 8.12 5.00
N LYS A 110 3.72 7.47 5.77
CA LYS A 110 3.40 6.43 6.77
C LYS A 110 2.27 5.50 6.31
N PRO A 111 2.48 4.73 5.22
CA PRO A 111 1.43 3.93 4.61
C PRO A 111 0.85 2.91 5.60
N PHE A 112 -0.43 2.60 5.44
CA PHE A 112 -1.01 1.35 5.92
C PHE A 112 -0.85 0.28 4.86
N ARG A 113 -0.57 -0.95 5.28
CA ARG A 113 -0.53 -2.16 4.45
C ARG A 113 -1.66 -3.08 4.90
N VAL A 114 -2.60 -3.34 4.02
CA VAL A 114 -3.75 -4.19 4.28
C VAL A 114 -3.51 -5.53 3.61
N LYS A 115 -3.53 -6.61 4.40
CA LYS A 115 -3.53 -7.98 3.90
C LYS A 115 -4.97 -8.46 3.79
N ILE A 116 -5.38 -8.81 2.58
CA ILE A 116 -6.71 -9.34 2.32
C ILE A 116 -6.61 -10.71 1.67
N ARG A 117 -7.42 -11.65 2.13
CA ARG A 117 -7.42 -13.05 1.69
C ARG A 117 -8.79 -13.46 1.20
N ASN A 118 -8.84 -14.17 0.09
CA ASN A 118 -10.02 -14.86 -0.36
C ASN A 118 -10.07 -16.24 0.32
N ILE A 119 -11.09 -16.47 1.13
CA ILE A 119 -11.19 -17.69 1.95
C ILE A 119 -11.55 -18.94 1.14
N LEU A 120 -12.04 -18.79 -0.10
CA LEU A 120 -12.42 -19.94 -0.94
C LEU A 120 -11.21 -20.63 -1.56
N ASN A 121 -10.17 -19.87 -1.91
CA ASN A 121 -8.96 -20.37 -2.57
C ASN A 121 -7.67 -20.09 -1.79
N ASP A 122 -7.78 -19.50 -0.60
CA ASP A 122 -6.69 -19.12 0.29
C ASP A 122 -5.66 -18.14 -0.30
N ASN A 123 -5.97 -17.52 -1.45
CA ASN A 123 -5.12 -16.53 -2.06
C ASN A 123 -5.21 -15.20 -1.30
N PHE A 124 -4.06 -14.56 -1.07
CA PHE A 124 -4.00 -13.24 -0.45
C PHE A 124 -3.30 -12.24 -1.36
N THR A 125 -3.66 -10.97 -1.21
CA THR A 125 -2.94 -9.84 -1.77
C THR A 125 -2.73 -8.78 -0.69
N TYR A 126 -1.87 -7.82 -1.01
CA TYR A 126 -1.72 -6.61 -0.22
C TYR A 126 -2.11 -5.39 -1.05
N PHE A 127 -2.68 -4.40 -0.40
CA PHE A 127 -2.77 -3.05 -0.93
C PHE A 127 -2.36 -2.05 0.14
N TYR A 128 -1.89 -0.88 -0.29
CA TYR A 128 -1.53 0.19 0.61
C TYR A 128 -2.58 1.28 0.61
N VAL A 129 -2.83 1.85 1.79
CA VAL A 129 -3.57 3.09 1.95
C VAL A 129 -2.58 4.17 2.38
N LYS A 130 -2.48 5.23 1.60
CA LYS A 130 -1.58 6.37 1.79
C LYS A 130 -2.40 7.65 1.84
N LYS A 131 -1.89 8.68 2.48
CA LYS A 131 -2.44 10.03 2.29
C LYS A 131 -2.31 10.43 0.82
N THR A 132 -3.34 11.07 0.28
CA THR A 132 -3.32 11.61 -1.08
C THR A 132 -2.18 12.62 -1.24
N ASP A 133 -1.38 12.43 -2.29
CA ASP A 133 -0.25 13.30 -2.66
C ASP A 133 -0.15 13.31 -4.19
N ALA A 134 -0.42 14.45 -4.82
CA ALA A 134 -0.42 14.60 -6.28
C ALA A 134 0.89 14.10 -6.91
N SER A 135 2.01 14.32 -6.23
CA SER A 135 3.29 13.88 -6.75
C SER A 135 3.53 12.36 -6.68
N ARG A 136 2.86 11.63 -5.77
CA ARG A 136 2.81 10.16 -5.85
C ARG A 136 1.83 9.70 -6.92
N VAL A 137 0.70 10.40 -7.08
CA VAL A 137 -0.27 10.12 -8.14
C VAL A 137 0.39 10.26 -9.52
N TYR A 138 1.07 11.37 -9.81
CA TYR A 138 1.83 11.50 -11.06
C TYR A 138 2.88 10.38 -11.23
N GLY A 139 3.57 10.00 -10.15
CA GLY A 139 4.54 8.92 -10.19
C GLY A 139 3.92 7.57 -10.57
N ILE A 140 2.82 7.18 -9.92
CA ILE A 140 2.14 5.90 -10.21
C ILE A 140 1.48 5.91 -11.58
N GLU A 141 1.02 7.07 -12.06
CA GLU A 141 0.55 7.27 -13.43
C GLU A 141 1.65 6.98 -14.46
N PHE A 142 2.84 7.55 -14.27
CA PHE A 142 3.99 7.24 -15.12
C PHE A 142 4.37 5.76 -15.04
N GLU A 143 4.41 5.18 -13.84
CA GLU A 143 4.66 3.74 -13.66
C GLU A 143 3.62 2.90 -14.41
N HIS A 144 2.33 3.25 -14.32
CA HIS A 144 1.25 2.57 -15.01
C HIS A 144 1.39 2.65 -16.54
N MET A 145 1.81 3.80 -17.09
CA MET A 145 2.00 3.98 -18.53
C MET A 145 3.24 3.27 -19.09
N LEU A 146 4.31 3.18 -18.30
CA LEU A 146 5.62 2.69 -18.77
C LEU A 146 5.88 1.23 -18.40
N SER A 147 5.20 0.71 -17.38
CA SER A 147 5.38 -0.67 -16.93
C SER A 147 4.73 -1.66 -17.91
N PRO A 148 5.35 -2.81 -18.19
CA PRO A 148 4.71 -3.89 -18.93
C PRO A 148 3.55 -4.55 -18.16
N ARG A 149 3.38 -4.23 -16.87
CA ARG A 149 2.21 -4.60 -16.08
C ARG A 149 1.55 -3.35 -15.51
N ASN A 150 0.28 -3.17 -15.82
CA ASN A 150 -0.53 -2.11 -15.27
C ASN A 150 -0.64 -2.25 -13.75
N LEU A 151 -0.62 -1.10 -13.09
CA LEU A 151 -0.82 -0.99 -11.65
C LEU A 151 -2.26 -0.61 -11.37
N ASN A 152 -2.91 -1.33 -10.47
CA ASN A 152 -4.22 -0.94 -9.97
C ASN A 152 -4.04 0.05 -8.82
N PHE A 153 -4.67 1.20 -8.95
CA PHE A 153 -4.70 2.21 -7.89
C PHE A 153 -5.97 3.06 -8.00
N LEU A 154 -6.39 3.60 -6.87
CA LEU A 154 -7.56 4.46 -6.74
C LEU A 154 -7.19 5.67 -5.89
N VAL A 155 -7.82 6.80 -6.17
CA VAL A 155 -7.54 8.07 -5.50
C VAL A 155 -8.86 8.70 -5.07
N ASN A 156 -8.86 9.31 -3.89
CA ASN A 156 -9.89 10.25 -3.48
C ASN A 156 -9.24 11.45 -2.78
N ASN A 157 -10.06 12.29 -2.16
CA ASN A 157 -9.61 13.52 -1.51
C ASN A 157 -8.60 13.29 -0.38
N SER A 158 -8.68 12.14 0.31
CA SER A 158 -7.91 11.86 1.52
C SER A 158 -6.90 10.72 1.37
N SER A 159 -7.21 9.74 0.52
CA SER A 159 -6.51 8.48 0.36
C SER A 159 -6.07 8.21 -1.08
N LEU A 160 -4.83 7.75 -1.22
CA LEU A 160 -4.34 7.00 -2.37
C LEU A 160 -4.28 5.52 -1.96
N ILE A 161 -5.00 4.68 -2.70
CA ILE A 161 -4.98 3.23 -2.57
C ILE A 161 -4.17 2.68 -3.74
N GLU A 162 -3.13 1.89 -3.46
CA GLU A 162 -2.34 1.24 -4.52
C GLU A 162 -2.18 -0.25 -4.22
N GLU A 163 -2.32 -1.08 -5.25
CA GLU A 163 -2.01 -2.50 -5.15
C GLU A 163 -0.52 -2.70 -4.87
N HIS A 164 -0.19 -3.66 -4.00
CA HIS A 164 1.20 -4.04 -3.78
C HIS A 164 1.71 -4.92 -4.93
N ILE A 165 2.80 -4.48 -5.55
CA ILE A 165 3.53 -5.30 -6.51
C ILE A 165 4.39 -6.31 -5.75
N ALA A 166 4.10 -7.60 -5.90
CA ALA A 166 4.95 -8.64 -5.34
C ALA A 166 6.37 -8.58 -5.95
N GLY A 167 7.39 -8.52 -5.11
CA GLY A 167 8.78 -8.44 -5.55
C GLY A 167 9.78 -8.48 -4.40
N ILE A 168 11.06 -8.55 -4.74
CA ILE A 168 12.16 -8.39 -3.79
C ILE A 168 12.48 -6.89 -3.73
N PRO A 169 12.47 -6.25 -2.54
CA PRO A 169 12.89 -4.86 -2.40
C PRO A 169 14.26 -4.64 -3.04
N GLY A 170 14.42 -3.55 -3.80
CA GLY A 170 15.63 -3.32 -4.60
C GLY A 170 16.92 -3.30 -3.79
N ASP A 171 16.88 -2.77 -2.57
CA ASP A 171 18.01 -2.76 -1.63
C ASP A 171 18.38 -4.18 -1.17
N ILE A 172 17.39 -5.01 -0.84
CA ILE A 172 17.59 -6.43 -0.50
C ILE A 172 18.10 -7.19 -1.72
N PHE A 173 17.55 -6.93 -2.91
CA PHE A 173 18.00 -7.55 -4.15
C PHE A 173 19.48 -7.24 -4.40
N ILE A 174 19.88 -5.96 -4.35
CA ILE A 174 21.27 -5.52 -4.55
C ILE A 174 22.21 -6.15 -3.52
N LYS A 175 21.78 -6.25 -2.26
CA LYS A 175 22.64 -6.76 -1.18
C LYS A 175 22.75 -8.29 -1.17
N ASP A 176 21.63 -8.98 -1.25
CA ASP A 176 21.54 -10.41 -0.91
C ASP A 176 21.43 -11.32 -2.13
N TYR A 177 21.02 -10.78 -3.30
CA TYR A 177 20.75 -11.56 -4.51
C TYR A 177 21.69 -11.22 -5.66
N LEU A 178 21.97 -9.93 -5.92
CA LEU A 178 22.87 -9.49 -6.99
C LEU A 178 24.27 -10.12 -6.92
N PRO A 179 24.90 -10.33 -5.74
CA PRO A 179 26.20 -11.02 -5.67
C PRO A 179 26.14 -12.50 -6.05
N LYS A 180 24.95 -13.12 -5.99
CA LYS A 180 24.72 -14.53 -6.34
C LYS A 180 24.37 -14.73 -7.82
N CYS A 181 24.12 -13.65 -8.56
CA CYS A 181 23.86 -13.72 -9.99
C CYS A 181 25.12 -14.14 -10.76
N SER A 182 24.94 -14.91 -11.83
CA SER A 182 26.02 -15.21 -12.77
C SER A 182 26.46 -13.96 -13.54
N GLU A 183 27.65 -13.96 -14.13
CA GLU A 183 28.12 -12.83 -14.95
C GLU A 183 27.16 -12.53 -16.12
N TYR A 184 26.56 -13.56 -16.72
CA TYR A 184 25.51 -13.40 -17.73
C TYR A 184 24.25 -12.72 -17.18
N GLN A 185 23.79 -13.10 -15.98
CA GLN A 185 22.64 -12.43 -15.34
C GLN A 185 22.96 -10.98 -14.99
N LYS A 186 24.18 -10.70 -14.52
CA LYS A 186 24.64 -9.33 -14.24
C LYS A 186 24.68 -8.48 -15.51
N SER A 187 25.16 -9.01 -16.63
CA SER A 187 25.18 -8.27 -17.90
C SER A 187 23.76 -7.96 -18.41
N GLN A 188 22.82 -8.89 -18.24
CA GLN A 188 21.40 -8.66 -18.58
C GLN A 188 20.73 -7.61 -17.66
N ILE A 189 21.09 -7.58 -16.36
CA ILE A 189 20.57 -6.59 -15.40
C ILE A 189 21.16 -5.20 -15.66
N ALA A 190 22.47 -5.11 -15.95
CA ALA A 190 23.16 -3.85 -16.18
C ALA A 190 22.56 -3.08 -17.36
N LYS A 191 22.02 -3.80 -18.35
CA LYS A 191 21.59 -3.32 -19.67
C LYS A 191 22.75 -2.63 -20.42
N GLU A 192 22.79 -2.80 -21.74
CA GLU A 192 23.69 -2.03 -22.62
C GLU A 192 23.32 -0.55 -22.66
#